data_AF-A0A5C7J463-F1
#
_entry.id   AF-A0A5C7J463-F1
#
_cell.length_a   1.000
_cell.length_b   1.000
_cell.length_c   1.000
_cell.angle_alpha   90.00
_cell.angle_beta   90.00
_cell.angle_gamma   90.00
#
_symmetry.space_group_name_H-M   'P 1'
#
loop_
_entity.id
_entity.type
_entity.pdbx_description
1 polymer ?
#
loop_
_entity_poly.entity_id
_entity_poly.type
_entity_poly.pdbx_seq_one_letter_code
_entity_poly.pdbx_strand_id
1 'polypeptide(L)'
;MAMMDPPRVEVADAIKTCQEAGIRVIMITGDSELTAGAVAGMIGLGNNTLDATKLSTLSDDELGEKLKTIDVFSRIAPQDKLRIVRILKSQGHIIAMTGDGVNDALALKQADIGIAMGIR
;
A
#
# COMPACT_ATOMS: atom_id res chain seq x y z
N MET A 1 -23.70 -5.53 11.70
CA MET A 1 -23.51 -5.75 10.25
C MET A 1 -22.21 -5.10 9.85
N ALA A 2 -21.24 -5.85 9.36
CA ALA A 2 -20.03 -5.29 8.77
C ALA A 2 -20.34 -5.05 7.28
N MET A 3 -20.29 -3.79 6.85
CA MET A 3 -20.37 -3.42 5.44
C MET A 3 -18.94 -3.48 4.90
N MET A 4 -18.63 -4.51 4.12
CA MET A 4 -17.35 -4.63 3.42
C MET A 4 -17.51 -3.97 2.06
N ASP A 5 -16.63 -3.04 1.70
CA ASP A 5 -16.55 -2.50 0.35
C ASP A 5 -15.75 -3.50 -0.50
N PRO A 6 -16.39 -4.24 -1.43
CA PRO A 6 -15.68 -5.25 -2.21
C PRO A 6 -14.67 -4.60 -3.17
N PRO A 7 -13.52 -5.24 -3.43
CA PRO A 7 -12.60 -4.76 -4.45
C PRO A 7 -13.26 -4.76 -5.82
N ARG A 8 -12.88 -3.81 -6.68
CA ARG A 8 -13.35 -3.77 -8.07
C ARG A 8 -12.87 -5.01 -8.81
N VAL A 9 -13.71 -5.52 -9.71
CA VAL A 9 -13.45 -6.79 -10.42
C VAL A 9 -12.16 -6.76 -11.23
N GLU A 10 -11.80 -5.59 -11.77
CA GLU A 10 -10.58 -5.38 -12.55
C GLU A 10 -9.27 -5.36 -11.74
N VAL A 11 -9.34 -5.26 -10.40
CA VAL A 11 -8.15 -5.06 -9.56
C VAL A 11 -7.25 -6.30 -9.55
N ALA A 12 -7.84 -7.50 -9.51
CA ALA A 12 -7.06 -8.74 -9.48
C ALA A 12 -6.20 -8.90 -10.76
N ASP A 13 -6.79 -8.64 -11.93
CA ASP A 13 -6.08 -8.71 -13.21
C ASP A 13 -4.99 -7.63 -13.33
N ALA A 14 -5.26 -6.42 -12.81
CA ALA A 14 -4.26 -5.35 -12.77
C ALA A 14 -3.06 -5.71 -11.87
N ILE A 15 -3.30 -6.28 -10.69
CA ILE A 15 -2.24 -6.73 -9.78
C ILE A 15 -1.41 -7.82 -10.45
N LYS A 16 -2.06 -8.81 -11.07
CA LYS A 16 -1.37 -9.87 -11.80
C LYS A 16 -0.49 -9.32 -12.91
N THR A 17 -1.02 -8.38 -13.70
CA THR A 17 -0.26 -7.73 -14.79
C THR A 17 0.99 -7.01 -14.25
N CYS A 18 0.87 -6.29 -13.13
CA CYS A 18 2.00 -5.65 -12.47
C CYS A 18 3.05 -6.68 -12.01
N GLN A 19 2.61 -7.76 -11.35
CA GLN A 19 3.51 -8.81 -10.86
C GLN A 19 4.24 -9.52 -12.01
N GLU A 20 3.56 -9.84 -13.11
CA GLU A 20 4.16 -10.45 -14.31
C GLU A 20 5.17 -9.51 -14.99
N ALA A 21 4.98 -8.20 -14.88
CA ALA A 21 5.93 -7.18 -15.35
C ALA A 21 7.09 -6.93 -14.36
N GLY A 22 7.16 -7.64 -13.23
CA GLY A 22 8.17 -7.43 -12.19
C GLY A 22 7.94 -6.19 -11.32
N ILE A 23 6.73 -5.62 -11.32
CA ILE A 23 6.34 -4.47 -10.52
C ILE A 23 5.78 -4.95 -9.18
N ARG A 24 6.42 -4.53 -8.09
CA ARG A 24 5.95 -4.81 -6.73
C ARG A 24 4.73 -3.93 -6.40
N VAL A 25 3.60 -4.56 -6.08
CA VAL A 25 2.39 -3.89 -5.59
C VAL A 25 2.33 -4.02 -4.07
N ILE A 26 2.05 -2.91 -3.37
CA ILE A 26 1.85 -2.86 -1.92
C ILE A 26 0.52 -2.13 -1.65
N MET A 27 -0.33 -2.72 -0.81
CA MET A 27 -1.57 -2.09 -0.35
C MET A 27 -1.32 -1.29 0.92
N ILE A 28 -1.89 -0.08 1.00
CA ILE A 28 -1.84 0.77 2.18
C ILE A 28 -3.27 1.23 2.48
N THR A 29 -3.82 0.83 3.62
CA THR A 29 -5.22 1.12 4.00
C THR A 29 -5.36 1.60 5.45
N GLY A 30 -6.43 2.34 5.72
CA GLY A 30 -6.89 2.70 7.07
C GLY A 30 -7.69 1.59 7.76
N ASP A 31 -8.04 0.52 7.04
CA ASP A 31 -8.84 -0.59 7.56
C ASP A 31 -8.09 -1.43 8.62
N SER A 32 -8.85 -2.28 9.30
CA SER A 32 -8.29 -3.27 10.22
C SER A 32 -7.43 -4.31 9.50
N GLU A 33 -6.43 -4.87 10.18
CA GLU A 33 -5.56 -5.91 9.62
C GLU A 33 -6.35 -7.11 9.07
N LEU A 34 -7.42 -7.53 9.77
CA LEU A 34 -8.28 -8.64 9.34
C LEU A 34 -9.01 -8.32 8.02
N THR A 35 -9.57 -7.13 7.90
CA THR A 35 -10.26 -6.69 6.68
C THR A 35 -9.27 -6.55 5.52
N ALA A 36 -8.14 -5.88 5.77
CA ALA A 36 -7.12 -5.61 4.76
C ALA A 36 -6.52 -6.91 4.22
N GLY A 37 -6.20 -7.87 5.10
CA GLY A 37 -5.72 -9.20 4.71
C GLY A 37 -6.75 -9.99 3.91
N ALA A 38 -8.04 -9.90 4.28
CA ALA A 38 -9.10 -10.56 3.51
C ALA A 38 -9.23 -9.99 2.09
N VAL A 39 -9.24 -8.66 1.94
CA VAL A 39 -9.30 -8.00 0.63
C VAL A 39 -8.06 -8.33 -0.21
N ALA A 40 -6.86 -8.31 0.40
CA ALA A 40 -5.62 -8.66 -0.27
C ALA A 40 -5.62 -10.10 -0.81
N GLY A 41 -6.19 -11.04 -0.04
CA GLY A 41 -6.39 -12.42 -0.48
C GLY A 41 -7.36 -12.54 -1.66
N MET A 42 -8.45 -11.76 -1.68
CA MET A 42 -9.43 -11.76 -2.78
C MET A 42 -8.84 -11.28 -4.10
N ILE A 43 -7.88 -10.35 -4.06
CA ILE A 43 -7.29 -9.72 -5.25
C ILE A 43 -5.93 -10.32 -5.64
N GLY A 44 -5.47 -11.37 -4.96
CA GLY A 44 -4.21 -12.05 -5.28
C GLY A 44 -2.94 -11.27 -4.93
N LEU A 45 -3.02 -10.32 -3.99
CA LEU A 45 -1.87 -9.50 -3.61
C LEU A 45 -0.87 -10.25 -2.72
N GLY A 46 -1.39 -11.15 -1.87
CA GLY A 46 -0.65 -11.79 -0.78
C GLY A 46 -1.34 -11.59 0.56
N ASN A 47 -0.71 -12.06 1.63
CA ASN A 47 -1.29 -12.04 2.98
C ASN A 47 -0.29 -11.58 4.06
N ASN A 48 0.90 -11.10 3.68
CA ASN A 48 1.87 -10.62 4.64
C ASN A 48 1.51 -9.19 5.09
N THR A 49 0.82 -9.09 6.23
CA THR A 49 0.26 -7.84 6.75
C THR A 49 1.12 -7.24 7.85
N LEU A 50 1.11 -5.91 7.93
CA LEU A 50 1.73 -5.16 9.03
C LEU A 50 0.83 -3.99 9.44
N ASP A 51 0.48 -3.91 10.72
CA ASP A 51 -0.33 -2.82 11.26
C ASP A 51 0.53 -1.62 11.72
N ALA A 52 -0.09 -0.44 11.81
CA ALA A 52 0.57 0.80 12.23
C ALA A 52 1.26 0.73 13.60
N THR A 53 0.76 -0.09 14.54
CA THR A 53 1.39 -0.26 15.87
C THR A 53 2.74 -0.91 15.70
N LYS A 54 2.82 -2.03 14.98
CA LYS A 54 4.09 -2.70 14.66
C LYS A 54 4.99 -1.78 13.83
N LEU A 55 4.43 -1.05 12.86
CA LEU A 55 5.17 -0.11 12.01
C LEU A 55 5.93 0.94 12.83
N SER A 56 5.27 1.50 13.84
CA SER A 56 5.83 2.53 14.71
C SER A 56 7.01 2.06 15.55
N THR A 57 7.16 0.75 15.75
CA THR A 57 8.27 0.17 16.53
C THR A 57 9.53 -0.08 15.70
N LEU A 58 9.41 -0.07 14.37
CA LEU A 58 10.51 -0.35 13.46
C LEU A 58 11.33 0.91 13.21
N SER A 59 12.65 0.76 13.18
CA SER A 59 13.54 1.73 12.57
C SER A 59 13.37 1.79 11.04
N ASP A 60 13.91 2.81 10.40
CA ASP A 60 13.83 2.96 8.94
C ASP A 60 14.57 1.83 8.20
N ASP A 61 15.69 1.34 8.76
CA ASP A 61 16.45 0.22 8.20
C ASP A 61 15.66 -1.10 8.30
N GLU A 62 15.06 -1.39 9.45
CA GLU A 62 14.23 -2.59 9.63
C GLU A 62 12.97 -2.54 8.76
N LEU A 63 12.35 -1.37 8.65
CA LEU A 63 11.22 -1.16 7.75
C LEU A 63 11.65 -1.35 6.28
N GLY A 64 12.83 -0.85 5.91
CA GLY A 64 13.41 -1.04 4.59
C GLY A 64 13.56 -2.51 4.19
N GLU A 65 14.01 -3.36 5.11
CA GLU A 65 14.09 -4.81 4.87
C GLU A 65 12.70 -5.47 4.79
N LYS A 66 11.77 -5.06 5.66
CA LYS A 66 10.41 -5.60 5.66
C LYS A 66 9.62 -5.21 4.41
N LEU A 67 9.86 -4.03 3.85
CA LEU A 67 9.19 -3.54 2.64
C LEU A 67 9.38 -4.46 1.42
N LYS A 68 10.43 -5.31 1.42
CA LYS A 68 10.65 -6.33 0.38
C LYS A 68 9.60 -7.44 0.39
N THR A 69 8.92 -7.66 1.51
CA THR A 69 8.06 -8.82 1.74
C THR A 69 6.66 -8.48 2.23
N ILE A 70 6.45 -7.33 2.88
CA ILE A 70 5.12 -6.91 3.33
C ILE A 70 4.26 -6.54 2.11
N ASP A 71 3.06 -7.13 2.04
CA ASP A 71 2.07 -6.91 0.98
C ASP A 71 1.08 -5.81 1.36
N VAL A 72 0.74 -5.73 2.65
CA VAL A 72 -0.38 -4.92 3.14
C VAL A 72 0.02 -4.19 4.41
N PHE A 73 -0.17 -2.88 4.40
CA PHE A 73 -0.09 -2.02 5.58
C PHE A 73 -1.49 -1.59 6.01
N SER A 74 -1.84 -1.83 7.28
CA SER A 74 -3.18 -1.58 7.83
C SER A 74 -3.19 -0.54 8.95
N ARG A 75 -4.34 0.14 9.13
CA ARG A 75 -4.52 1.28 10.07
C ARG A 75 -3.53 2.44 9.85
N ILE A 76 -3.10 2.67 8.62
CA ILE A 76 -1.99 3.57 8.30
C ILE A 76 -2.39 5.04 8.31
N ALA A 77 -1.60 5.87 8.98
CA ALA A 77 -1.78 7.31 8.99
C ALA A 77 -1.06 7.99 7.82
N PRO A 78 -1.44 9.22 7.43
CA PRO A 78 -0.82 9.93 6.30
C PRO A 78 0.71 10.04 6.37
N GLN A 79 1.27 10.27 7.57
CA GLN A 79 2.73 10.35 7.77
C GLN A 79 3.46 9.04 7.51
N ASP A 80 2.81 7.91 7.77
CA ASP A 80 3.40 6.58 7.56
C ASP A 80 3.48 6.27 6.07
N LYS A 81 2.48 6.70 5.28
CA LYS A 81 2.54 6.60 3.81
C LYS A 81 3.76 7.33 3.27
N LEU A 82 4.00 8.54 3.76
CA LEU A 82 5.15 9.35 3.37
C LEU A 82 6.48 8.68 3.77
N ARG A 83 6.54 8.09 4.97
CA ARG A 83 7.72 7.34 5.45
C ARG A 83 8.02 6.14 4.55
N ILE A 84 7.01 5.34 4.21
CA ILE A 84 7.14 4.19 3.31
C ILE A 84 7.68 4.62 1.94
N VAL A 85 7.07 5.64 1.33
CA VAL A 85 7.52 6.16 0.03
C VAL A 85 8.96 6.64 0.09
N ARG A 86 9.36 7.37 1.15
CA ARG A 86 10.73 7.88 1.30
C ARG A 86 11.77 6.77 1.39
N ILE A 87 11.50 5.72 2.17
CA ILE A 87 12.41 4.59 2.33
C ILE A 87 12.56 3.81 1.03
N LEU A 88 11.45 3.51 0.34
CA LEU A 88 11.53 2.83 -0.95
C LEU A 88 12.31 3.66 -1.98
N LYS A 89 12.11 4.98 -2.00
CA LYS A 89 12.89 5.88 -2.87
C LYS A 89 14.37 5.94 -2.51
N SER A 90 14.73 5.95 -1.22
CA SER A 90 16.14 5.94 -0.81
C SER A 90 16.87 4.64 -1.18
N GLN A 91 16.12 3.54 -1.35
CA GLN A 91 16.60 2.26 -1.88
C GLN A 91 16.71 2.24 -3.42
N GLY A 92 16.39 3.33 -4.11
CA GLY A 92 16.52 3.46 -5.57
C GLY A 92 15.33 2.94 -6.37
N HIS A 93 14.19 2.64 -5.72
CA HIS A 93 12.97 2.26 -6.42
C HIS A 93 12.26 3.48 -7.03
N ILE A 94 11.70 3.30 -8.23
CA ILE A 94 10.75 4.25 -8.82
C ILE A 94 9.35 3.97 -8.27
N ILE A 95 8.73 4.96 -7.64
CA ILE A 95 7.47 4.78 -6.93
C ILE A 95 6.31 5.41 -7.68
N ALA A 96 5.34 4.56 -8.03
CA ALA A 96 4.00 4.98 -8.38
C ALA A 96 3.08 4.84 -7.16
N MET A 97 2.36 5.89 -6.82
CA MET A 97 1.38 5.87 -5.73
C MET A 97 0.00 6.25 -6.27
N THR A 98 -1.01 5.47 -5.89
CA THR A 98 -2.42 5.73 -6.20
C THR A 98 -3.16 6.20 -4.94
N GLY A 99 -4.03 7.20 -5.06
CA GLY A 99 -4.86 7.66 -3.94
C GLY A 99 -6.01 8.56 -4.40
N ASP A 100 -7.03 8.71 -3.57
CA ASP A 100 -8.30 9.39 -3.92
C ASP A 100 -8.62 10.61 -3.04
N GLY A 101 -7.79 10.91 -2.05
CA GLY A 101 -8.12 11.93 -1.06
C GLY A 101 -6.96 12.85 -0.65
N VAL A 102 -7.34 13.85 0.13
CA VAL A 102 -6.41 14.78 0.82
C VAL A 102 -5.40 14.05 1.71
N ASN A 103 -5.77 12.85 2.19
CA ASN A 103 -4.92 11.99 3.02
C ASN A 103 -3.73 11.42 2.26
N ASP A 104 -3.80 11.33 0.94
CA ASP A 104 -2.73 10.80 0.08
C ASP A 104 -1.92 11.91 -0.60
N ALA A 105 -2.34 13.17 -0.52
CA ALA A 105 -1.76 14.29 -1.26
C ALA A 105 -0.24 14.43 -1.06
N LEU A 106 0.24 14.30 0.18
CA LEU A 106 1.67 14.41 0.48
C LEU A 106 2.47 13.25 -0.11
N ALA A 107 1.94 12.04 -0.01
CA ALA A 107 2.62 10.84 -0.46
C ALA A 107 2.57 10.71 -2.00
N LEU A 108 1.46 11.12 -2.63
CA LEU A 108 1.33 11.31 -4.09
C LEU A 108 2.35 12.31 -4.62
N LYS A 109 2.56 13.44 -3.92
CA LYS A 109 3.57 14.44 -4.30
C LYS A 109 5.00 13.94 -4.10
N GLN A 110 5.23 13.04 -3.14
CA GLN A 110 6.55 12.50 -2.84
C GLN A 110 6.96 11.38 -3.80
N ALA A 111 5.99 10.61 -4.31
CA ALA A 111 6.18 9.57 -5.30
C ALA A 111 6.80 10.12 -6.61
N ASP A 112 7.43 9.25 -7.40
CA ASP A 112 7.92 9.63 -8.74
C ASP A 112 6.74 9.83 -9.70
N ILE A 113 5.69 9.04 -9.50
CA ILE A 113 4.44 9.11 -10.27
C ILE A 113 3.27 9.13 -9.27
N GLY A 114 2.60 10.27 -9.14
CA GLY A 114 1.35 10.38 -8.37
C GLY A 114 0.13 10.16 -9.26
N ILE A 115 -0.70 9.17 -8.93
CA ILE A 115 -1.92 8.82 -9.65
C ILE A 115 -3.12 9.15 -8.75
N ALA A 116 -3.77 10.28 -9.02
CA ALA A 116 -5.01 10.61 -8.34
C ALA A 116 -6.18 9.87 -8.98
N MET A 117 -7.03 9.23 -8.17
CA MET A 117 -8.29 8.69 -8.67
C MET A 117 -9.26 9.86 -8.95
N GLY A 118 -9.76 9.94 -10.17
CA GLY A 118 -10.75 10.96 -10.55
C GLY A 118 -12.08 10.77 -9.82
N ILE A 119 -12.82 11.86 -9.68
CA ILE A 119 -14.19 11.86 -9.15
C ILE A 119 -15.08 11.01 -10.09
N ARG A 120 -15.89 10.13 -9.51
CA ARG A 120 -17.07 9.55 -10.17
C ARG A 120 -18.28 10.38 -9.85
#